data_AF-A0A1A6HLU9-F1
#
_entry.id   AF-A0A1A6HLU9-F1
#
_cell.length_a   1.000
_cell.length_b   1.000
_cell.length_c   1.000
_cell.angle_alpha   90.00
_cell.angle_beta   90.00
_cell.angle_gamma   90.00
#
_symmetry.space_group_name_H-M   'P 1'
#
loop_
_entity.id
_entity.type
_entity.pdbx_description
1 polymer ?
#
loop_
_entity_poly.entity_id
_entity_poly.type
_entity_poly.pdbx_seq_one_letter_code
_entity_poly.pdbx_strand_id
1 'polypeptide(L)'
;MAAAALRRFWSGGRSEAGGEASGAAAGAAKPGVWARLGTWARSLLRDYAEACGDAAAAARARPGRAAVYVGLLGGAAVCCALAPGEAAFEEALLDASGSLLLLAPATRNRHSEAFLQRLLWLRGHGRLRHINLGLCSLVYEAPFDAQASLYQARCRYLQPRWIDFPGRVLDVGFVGRWWILENRMHDCDINDDEFLHLPAHLRVVGPHQLHSEANERLFEEKYKPVVLTDDQVDQALWEEQVLQKEKKDRLALSEADSLVQSEVSR
;
A
#
# COMPACT_ATOMS: atom_id res chain seq x y z
N MET A 1 -33.60 33.01 -33.58
CA MET A 1 -34.60 32.58 -34.58
C MET A 1 -34.87 31.08 -34.47
N ALA A 2 -35.68 30.66 -33.49
CA ALA A 2 -36.13 29.26 -33.35
C ALA A 2 -37.38 29.15 -32.44
N ALA A 3 -38.34 30.08 -32.59
CA ALA A 3 -39.55 30.10 -31.77
C ALA A 3 -40.85 30.29 -32.60
N ALA A 4 -40.79 30.16 -33.93
CA ALA A 4 -41.94 30.40 -34.81
C ALA A 4 -42.52 29.13 -35.48
N ALA A 5 -41.90 27.95 -35.32
CA ALA A 5 -42.33 26.73 -36.03
C ALA A 5 -43.29 25.82 -35.25
N LEU A 6 -43.53 26.06 -33.96
CA LEU A 6 -44.30 25.15 -33.11
C LEU A 6 -45.80 25.50 -32.96
N ARG A 7 -46.26 26.61 -33.55
CA ARG A 7 -47.66 27.04 -33.43
C ARG A 7 -48.57 26.68 -34.60
N ARG A 8 -48.04 26.07 -35.67
CA ARG A 8 -48.81 25.79 -36.90
C ARG A 8 -49.27 24.34 -37.06
N PHE A 9 -49.00 23.48 -36.07
CA PHE A 9 -49.41 22.07 -36.11
C PHE A 9 -50.58 21.74 -35.16
N TRP A 10 -51.06 22.71 -34.37
CA TRP A 10 -52.07 22.49 -33.32
C TRP A 10 -53.46 23.06 -33.65
N SER A 11 -53.70 23.54 -34.86
CA SER A 11 -55.02 24.05 -35.28
C SER A 11 -55.39 23.48 -36.66
N GLY A 12 -55.92 22.27 -36.67
CA GLY A 12 -56.39 21.63 -37.90
C GLY A 12 -57.04 20.29 -37.61
N GLY A 13 -58.29 20.31 -37.13
CA GLY A 13 -59.01 19.06 -36.90
C GLY A 13 -60.36 19.22 -36.22
N ARG A 14 -61.19 20.18 -36.65
CA ARG A 14 -62.62 20.17 -36.34
C ARG A 14 -63.38 20.46 -37.63
N SER A 15 -63.87 19.40 -38.26
CA SER A 15 -64.94 19.45 -39.26
C SER A 15 -65.87 18.29 -39.00
N GLU A 16 -67.15 18.64 -38.91
CA GLU A 16 -68.30 17.75 -38.86
C GLU A 16 -68.43 16.92 -40.14
N ALA A 17 -69.00 15.72 -40.03
CA ALA A 17 -70.02 15.19 -40.94
C ALA A 17 -70.56 13.86 -40.37
N GLY A 18 -71.87 13.78 -40.20
CA GLY A 18 -72.56 12.57 -39.78
C GLY A 18 -72.86 11.59 -40.93
N GLY A 19 -73.46 10.46 -40.55
CA GLY A 19 -74.33 9.65 -41.41
C GLY A 19 -73.70 8.41 -42.08
N GLU A 20 -73.91 7.26 -41.43
CA GLU A 20 -74.21 5.93 -42.00
C GLU A 20 -73.28 5.29 -43.05
N ALA A 21 -72.68 4.15 -42.70
CA ALA A 21 -73.02 2.83 -43.26
C ALA A 21 -72.02 1.75 -42.81
N SER A 22 -72.57 0.56 -42.63
CA SER A 22 -71.95 -0.72 -42.28
C SER A 22 -70.77 -1.15 -43.16
N GLY A 23 -69.83 -1.89 -42.55
CA GLY A 23 -69.15 -2.99 -43.23
C GLY A 23 -67.64 -2.89 -43.38
N ALA A 24 -66.98 -3.81 -42.65
CA ALA A 24 -65.73 -4.48 -43.03
C ALA A 24 -64.39 -3.74 -42.97
N ALA A 25 -63.42 -4.50 -42.46
CA ALA A 25 -61.98 -4.32 -42.53
C ALA A 25 -61.42 -3.11 -41.78
N ALA A 26 -61.23 -3.28 -40.47
CA ALA A 26 -60.20 -2.57 -39.71
C ALA A 26 -58.84 -2.94 -40.32
N GLY A 27 -58.43 -2.20 -41.36
CA GLY A 27 -57.06 -2.19 -41.86
C GLY A 27 -56.19 -1.68 -40.73
N ALA A 28 -55.54 -2.59 -40.02
CA ALA A 28 -54.60 -2.27 -38.95
C ALA A 28 -53.50 -1.37 -39.53
N ALA A 29 -53.62 -0.06 -39.28
CA ALA A 29 -52.58 0.90 -39.62
C ALA A 29 -51.28 0.40 -38.98
N LYS A 30 -50.25 0.16 -39.81
CA LYS A 30 -48.97 -0.36 -39.34
C LYS A 30 -48.48 0.57 -38.22
N PRO A 31 -48.27 0.07 -36.99
CA PRO A 31 -47.89 0.93 -35.88
C PRO A 31 -46.61 1.67 -36.28
N GLY A 32 -46.63 2.98 -36.10
CA GLY A 32 -45.47 3.83 -36.39
C GLY A 32 -44.24 3.31 -35.66
N VAL A 33 -43.05 3.52 -36.24
CA VAL A 33 -41.78 3.02 -35.71
C VAL A 33 -41.59 3.38 -34.23
N TRP A 34 -42.05 4.56 -33.81
CA TRP A 34 -42.05 5.04 -32.42
C TRP A 34 -42.94 4.22 -31.47
N ALA A 35 -44.11 3.78 -31.94
CA ALA A 35 -44.99 2.92 -31.15
C ALA A 35 -44.36 1.53 -30.96
N ARG A 36 -43.70 0.99 -31.99
CA ARG A 36 -42.98 -0.30 -31.93
C ARG A 36 -41.75 -0.21 -31.02
N LEU A 37 -41.02 0.90 -31.08
CA LEU A 37 -39.89 1.16 -30.17
C LEU A 37 -40.37 1.30 -28.73
N GLY A 38 -41.51 1.97 -28.50
CA GLY A 38 -42.12 2.10 -27.19
C GLY A 38 -42.58 0.76 -26.60
N THR A 39 -43.19 -0.12 -27.41
CA THR A 39 -43.56 -1.47 -26.94
C THR A 39 -42.34 -2.34 -26.67
N TRP A 40 -41.30 -2.24 -27.51
CA TRP A 40 -40.03 -2.95 -27.31
C TRP A 40 -39.29 -2.47 -26.05
N ALA A 41 -39.20 -1.16 -25.83
CA ALA A 41 -38.59 -0.61 -24.63
C ALA A 41 -39.34 -1.04 -23.36
N ARG A 42 -40.68 -1.10 -23.43
CA ARG A 42 -41.52 -1.56 -22.32
C ARG A 42 -41.32 -3.05 -22.04
N SER A 43 -41.25 -3.90 -23.06
CA SER A 43 -40.97 -5.33 -22.86
C SER A 43 -39.57 -5.52 -22.28
N LEU A 44 -38.57 -4.81 -22.81
CA LEU A 44 -37.20 -4.89 -22.31
C LEU A 44 -37.09 -4.48 -20.83
N LEU A 45 -37.74 -3.38 -20.43
CA LEU A 45 -37.78 -2.96 -19.03
C LEU A 45 -38.45 -3.99 -18.11
N ARG A 46 -39.50 -4.65 -18.62
CA ARG A 46 -40.19 -5.72 -17.88
C ARG A 46 -39.29 -6.94 -17.70
N ASP A 47 -38.57 -7.35 -18.75
CA ASP A 47 -37.64 -8.48 -18.70
C ASP A 47 -36.51 -8.22 -17.67
N TYR A 48 -35.96 -6.99 -17.62
CA TYR A 48 -34.97 -6.62 -16.60
C TYR A 48 -35.56 -6.55 -15.18
N ALA A 49 -36.80 -6.07 -15.01
CA ALA A 49 -37.46 -6.04 -13.71
C ALA A 49 -37.73 -7.45 -13.17
N GLU A 50 -38.17 -8.36 -14.03
CA GLU A 50 -38.36 -9.77 -13.71
C GLU A 50 -37.01 -10.44 -13.34
N ALA A 51 -35.95 -10.19 -14.12
CA ALA A 51 -34.61 -10.67 -13.82
C ALA A 51 -34.06 -10.16 -12.46
N CYS A 52 -34.32 -8.89 -12.11
CA CYS A 52 -33.98 -8.36 -10.80
C CYS A 52 -34.76 -9.02 -9.67
N GLY A 53 -36.05 -9.30 -9.89
CA GLY A 53 -36.90 -10.04 -8.95
C GLY A 53 -36.37 -11.45 -8.68
N ASP A 54 -36.02 -12.17 -9.74
CA ASP A 54 -35.44 -13.52 -9.66
C ASP A 54 -34.06 -13.51 -8.98
N ALA A 55 -33.22 -12.52 -9.28
CA ALA A 55 -31.94 -12.35 -8.60
C ALA A 55 -32.10 -12.11 -7.10
N ALA A 56 -33.08 -11.29 -6.69
CA ALA A 56 -33.38 -11.04 -5.28
C ALA A 56 -33.93 -12.30 -4.57
N ALA A 57 -34.80 -13.06 -5.23
CA ALA A 57 -35.29 -14.34 -4.72
C ALA A 57 -34.16 -15.35 -4.56
N ALA A 58 -33.27 -15.47 -5.55
CA ALA A 58 -32.09 -16.33 -5.51
C ALA A 58 -31.12 -15.92 -4.40
N ALA A 59 -30.92 -14.62 -4.18
CA ALA A 59 -30.07 -14.10 -3.11
C ALA A 59 -30.61 -14.45 -1.72
N ARG A 60 -31.94 -14.35 -1.52
CA ARG A 60 -32.60 -14.76 -0.27
C ARG A 60 -32.54 -16.26 -0.03
N ALA A 61 -32.66 -17.07 -1.09
CA ALA A 61 -32.59 -18.52 -0.99
C ALA A 61 -31.18 -19.03 -0.64
N ARG A 62 -30.12 -18.33 -1.07
CA ARG A 62 -28.71 -18.74 -0.87
C ARG A 62 -27.83 -17.54 -0.53
N PRO A 63 -27.90 -16.99 0.70
CA PRO A 63 -27.20 -15.76 1.08
C PRO A 63 -25.68 -15.87 0.97
N GLY A 64 -25.09 -17.04 1.27
CA GLY A 64 -23.64 -17.24 1.15
C GLY A 64 -23.12 -17.12 -0.29
N ARG A 65 -23.85 -17.69 -1.27
CA ARG A 65 -23.45 -17.56 -2.69
C ARG A 65 -23.64 -16.14 -3.19
N ALA A 66 -24.72 -15.49 -2.80
CA ALA A 66 -24.98 -14.09 -3.14
C ALA A 66 -23.88 -13.17 -2.60
N ALA A 67 -23.46 -13.36 -1.34
CA ALA A 67 -22.36 -12.61 -0.74
C ALA A 67 -21.05 -12.78 -1.52
N VAL A 68 -20.72 -14.00 -1.97
CA VAL A 68 -19.54 -14.26 -2.81
C VAL A 68 -19.63 -13.53 -4.16
N TYR A 69 -20.77 -13.59 -4.85
CA TYR A 69 -20.94 -12.91 -6.14
C TYR A 69 -20.88 -11.39 -6.01
N VAL A 70 -21.55 -10.82 -5.01
CA VAL A 70 -21.51 -9.38 -4.72
C VAL A 70 -20.11 -8.95 -4.31
N GLY A 71 -19.43 -9.74 -3.49
CA GLY A 71 -18.03 -9.50 -3.10
C GLY A 71 -17.07 -9.54 -4.28
N LEU A 72 -17.23 -10.50 -5.19
CA LEU A 72 -16.41 -10.59 -6.40
C LEU A 72 -16.68 -9.42 -7.34
N LEU A 73 -17.94 -9.10 -7.61
CA LEU A 73 -18.31 -7.98 -8.49
C LEU A 73 -17.86 -6.64 -7.91
N GLY A 74 -18.11 -6.41 -6.62
CA GLY A 74 -17.70 -5.21 -5.89
C GLY A 74 -16.18 -5.10 -5.82
N GLY A 75 -15.49 -6.19 -5.49
CA GLY A 75 -14.03 -6.26 -5.49
C GLY A 75 -13.44 -5.96 -6.86
N ALA A 76 -13.99 -6.55 -7.93
CA ALA A 76 -13.59 -6.27 -9.30
C ALA A 76 -13.81 -4.80 -9.68
N ALA A 77 -14.97 -4.23 -9.34
CA ALA A 77 -15.27 -2.82 -9.61
C ALA A 77 -14.30 -1.88 -8.88
N VAL A 78 -13.99 -2.16 -7.60
CA VAL A 78 -13.01 -1.40 -6.81
C VAL A 78 -11.61 -1.54 -7.41
N CYS A 79 -11.19 -2.74 -7.79
CA CYS A 79 -9.88 -2.96 -8.43
C CYS A 79 -9.79 -2.20 -9.75
N CYS A 80 -10.84 -2.20 -10.57
CA CYS A 80 -10.90 -1.42 -11.81
C CYS A 80 -10.81 0.09 -11.56
N ALA A 81 -11.50 0.59 -10.53
CA ALA A 81 -11.47 2.01 -10.19
C ALA A 81 -10.12 2.45 -9.62
N LEU A 82 -9.40 1.54 -8.95
CA LEU A 82 -8.10 1.80 -8.33
C LEU A 82 -6.92 1.32 -9.19
N ALA A 83 -7.13 0.85 -10.42
CA ALA A 83 -6.05 0.40 -11.28
C ALA A 83 -5.13 1.59 -11.63
N PRO A 84 -3.84 1.58 -11.22
CA PRO A 84 -2.98 2.75 -11.39
C PRO A 84 -2.60 2.96 -12.86
N GLY A 85 -2.65 4.21 -13.31
CA GLY A 85 -2.27 4.60 -14.67
C GLY A 85 -0.76 4.81 -14.85
N GLU A 86 -0.33 5.08 -16.08
CA GLU A 86 1.07 5.41 -16.40
C GLU A 86 1.58 6.62 -15.62
N ALA A 87 0.78 7.69 -15.52
CA ALA A 87 1.14 8.88 -14.75
C ALA A 87 1.36 8.59 -13.26
N ALA A 88 0.58 7.67 -12.68
CA ALA A 88 0.75 7.27 -11.28
C ALA A 88 2.05 6.48 -11.05
N PHE A 89 2.51 5.72 -12.06
CA PHE A 89 3.82 5.08 -12.00
C PHE A 89 4.96 6.10 -12.08
N GLU A 90 4.84 7.07 -12.98
CA GLU A 90 5.82 8.14 -13.15
C GLU A 90 5.98 8.97 -11.87
N GLU A 91 4.88 9.33 -11.23
CA GLU A 91 4.86 10.01 -9.94
C GLU A 91 5.56 9.17 -8.87
N ALA A 92 5.14 7.91 -8.68
CA ALA A 92 5.74 7.02 -7.70
C ALA A 92 7.24 6.79 -7.93
N LEU A 93 7.67 6.67 -9.19
CA LEU A 93 9.08 6.51 -9.56
C LEU A 93 9.91 7.75 -9.22
N LEU A 94 9.38 8.94 -9.50
CA LEU A 94 10.06 10.20 -9.20
C LEU A 94 10.09 10.47 -7.69
N ASP A 95 9.02 10.21 -6.97
CA ASP A 95 8.98 10.32 -5.51
C ASP A 95 9.99 9.37 -4.85
N ALA A 96 10.01 8.11 -5.27
CA ALA A 96 10.98 7.13 -4.78
C ALA A 96 12.43 7.55 -5.06
N SER A 97 12.69 8.16 -6.24
CA SER A 97 14.01 8.73 -6.56
C SER A 97 14.35 9.91 -5.66
N GLY A 98 13.37 10.76 -5.33
CA GLY A 98 13.51 11.86 -4.38
C GLY A 98 13.86 11.38 -2.99
N SER A 99 13.16 10.37 -2.48
CA SER A 99 13.46 9.73 -1.18
C SER A 99 14.89 9.17 -1.15
N LEU A 100 15.33 8.48 -2.21
CA LEU A 100 16.71 7.99 -2.29
C LEU A 100 17.75 9.10 -2.33
N LEU A 101 17.47 10.25 -2.95
CA LEU A 101 18.41 11.37 -3.03
C LEU A 101 18.69 12.02 -1.67
N LEU A 102 17.75 11.91 -0.72
CA LEU A 102 17.93 12.42 0.64
C LEU A 102 18.90 11.57 1.47
N LEU A 103 19.09 10.30 1.10
CA LEU A 103 19.90 9.34 1.84
C LEU A 103 21.38 9.42 1.44
N ALA A 104 22.28 9.27 2.41
CA ALA A 104 23.71 9.27 2.15
C ALA A 104 24.15 8.01 1.37
N PRO A 105 25.18 8.06 0.52
CA PRO A 105 25.68 6.89 -0.21
C PRO A 105 26.12 5.69 0.61
N ALA A 106 26.37 5.87 1.91
CA ALA A 106 26.77 4.80 2.83
C ALA A 106 25.59 4.00 3.37
N THR A 107 24.43 4.65 3.57
CA THR A 107 23.24 4.03 4.20
C THR A 107 22.23 3.49 3.19
N ARG A 108 22.31 3.89 1.92
CA ARG A 108 21.38 3.46 0.88
C ARG A 108 21.52 1.97 0.55
N ASN A 109 20.38 1.28 0.45
CA ASN A 109 20.31 -0.08 -0.06
C ASN A 109 20.74 -0.14 -1.54
N ARG A 110 21.81 -0.89 -1.83
CA ARG A 110 22.36 -1.03 -3.18
C ARG A 110 21.39 -1.65 -4.17
N HIS A 111 20.56 -2.59 -3.73
CA HIS A 111 19.60 -3.26 -4.61
C HIS A 111 18.47 -2.32 -5.03
N SER A 112 17.96 -1.51 -4.10
CA SER A 112 16.92 -0.52 -4.36
C SER A 112 17.44 0.60 -5.25
N GLU A 113 18.65 1.10 -4.97
CA GLU A 113 19.35 2.09 -5.81
C GLU A 113 19.53 1.59 -7.25
N ALA A 114 20.08 0.38 -7.43
CA ALA A 114 20.30 -0.20 -8.75
C ALA A 114 18.98 -0.42 -9.52
N PHE A 115 17.93 -0.88 -8.83
CA PHE A 115 16.60 -1.05 -9.41
C PHE A 115 16.02 0.29 -9.91
N LEU A 116 16.06 1.33 -9.08
CA LEU A 116 15.57 2.66 -9.46
C LEU A 116 16.39 3.30 -10.57
N GLN A 117 17.73 3.21 -10.52
CA GLN A 117 18.59 3.70 -11.59
C GLN A 117 18.29 3.00 -12.92
N ARG A 118 18.03 1.69 -12.89
CA ARG A 118 17.61 0.93 -14.08
C ARG A 118 16.26 1.41 -14.61
N LEU A 119 15.27 1.65 -13.75
CA LEU A 119 13.96 2.17 -14.18
C LEU A 119 14.08 3.57 -14.79
N LEU A 120 14.83 4.47 -14.15
CA LEU A 120 15.08 5.83 -14.66
C LEU A 120 15.85 5.81 -15.99
N TRP A 121 16.79 4.87 -16.15
CA TRP A 121 17.48 4.66 -17.41
C TRP A 121 16.52 4.19 -18.51
N LEU A 122 15.68 3.17 -18.23
CA LEU A 122 14.68 2.67 -19.18
C LEU A 122 13.67 3.75 -19.58
N ARG A 123 13.25 4.57 -18.61
CA ARG A 123 12.42 5.75 -18.82
C ARG A 123 13.09 6.75 -19.77
N GLY A 124 14.36 7.09 -19.52
CA GLY A 124 15.14 8.00 -20.37
C GLY A 124 15.27 7.53 -21.83
N HIS A 125 15.22 6.21 -22.06
CA HIS A 125 15.25 5.60 -23.40
C HIS A 125 13.86 5.36 -24.01
N GLY A 126 12.76 5.74 -23.38
CA GLY A 126 11.40 5.48 -23.88
C GLY A 126 11.04 3.98 -23.95
N ARG A 127 11.76 3.15 -23.20
CA ARG A 127 11.63 1.69 -23.20
C ARG A 127 10.66 1.16 -22.16
N LEU A 128 10.20 2.02 -21.25
CA LEU A 128 9.24 1.67 -20.22
C LEU A 128 7.81 1.75 -20.80
N ARG A 129 7.02 0.70 -20.63
CA ARG A 129 5.66 0.62 -21.17
C ARG A 129 4.65 0.23 -20.12
N HIS A 130 3.47 0.83 -20.23
CA HIS A 130 2.31 0.53 -19.39
C HIS A 130 1.26 -0.23 -20.18
N ILE A 131 0.60 -1.18 -19.52
CA ILE A 131 -0.64 -1.80 -20.02
C ILE A 131 -1.64 -1.93 -18.87
N ASN A 132 -2.86 -1.46 -19.10
CA ASN A 132 -3.98 -1.61 -18.17
C ASN A 132 -4.79 -2.88 -18.55
N LEU A 133 -4.90 -3.83 -17.63
CA LEU A 133 -5.67 -5.07 -17.80
C LEU A 133 -7.09 -4.97 -17.20
N GLY A 134 -7.52 -3.76 -16.82
CA GLY A 134 -8.79 -3.50 -16.14
C GLY A 134 -8.61 -3.61 -14.63
N LEU A 135 -8.37 -4.82 -14.11
CA LEU A 135 -8.26 -5.06 -12.66
C LEU A 135 -6.88 -4.75 -12.08
N CYS A 136 -5.86 -4.81 -12.92
CA CYS A 136 -4.48 -4.52 -12.57
C CYS A 136 -3.78 -3.83 -13.74
N SER A 137 -2.65 -3.20 -13.43
CA SER A 137 -1.79 -2.55 -14.40
C SER A 137 -0.42 -3.20 -14.38
N LEU A 138 0.23 -3.30 -15.53
CA LEU A 138 1.58 -3.82 -15.63
C LEU A 138 2.50 -2.78 -16.25
N VAL A 139 3.71 -2.71 -15.72
CA VAL A 139 4.82 -1.98 -16.33
C VAL A 139 5.84 -2.99 -16.79
N TYR A 140 6.27 -2.90 -18.05
CA TYR A 140 7.21 -3.82 -18.67
C TYR A 140 8.25 -3.09 -19.52
N GLU A 141 9.35 -3.78 -19.76
CA GLU A 141 10.44 -3.31 -20.63
C GLU A 141 10.22 -3.70 -22.08
N ALA A 142 10.18 -2.70 -22.96
CA ALA A 142 10.28 -2.88 -24.40
C ALA A 142 11.75 -2.91 -24.86
N PRO A 143 12.10 -3.63 -25.95
CA PRO A 143 13.47 -3.66 -26.46
C PRO A 143 13.91 -2.33 -27.10
N PHE A 144 12.96 -1.56 -27.64
CA PHE A 144 13.20 -0.30 -28.33
C PHE A 144 12.16 0.75 -27.92
N ASP A 145 12.48 2.02 -28.19
CA ASP A 145 11.55 3.14 -28.03
C ASP A 145 10.33 3.03 -28.98
N ALA A 146 9.23 3.68 -28.61
CA ALA A 146 8.00 3.77 -29.41
C ALA A 146 8.21 4.44 -30.76
N GLN A 147 9.06 5.46 -30.79
CA GLN A 147 9.31 6.24 -31.99
C GLN A 147 10.38 5.61 -32.88
N ALA A 148 11.02 4.52 -32.43
CA ALA A 148 11.98 3.79 -33.25
C ALA A 148 11.29 3.22 -34.52
N SER A 149 11.80 3.62 -35.68
CA SER A 149 11.37 3.16 -37.00
C SER A 149 12.39 2.22 -37.67
N LEU A 150 13.39 1.77 -36.92
CA LEU A 150 14.39 0.81 -37.40
C LEU A 150 13.75 -0.52 -37.77
N TYR A 151 14.27 -1.19 -38.80
CA TYR A 151 13.81 -2.52 -39.22
C TYR A 151 13.85 -3.53 -38.05
N GLN A 152 14.92 -3.46 -37.24
CA GLN A 152 15.07 -4.31 -36.05
C GLN A 152 13.92 -4.15 -35.05
N ALA A 153 13.38 -2.94 -34.91
CA ALA A 153 12.28 -2.63 -34.00
C ALA A 153 10.89 -2.95 -34.59
N ARG A 154 10.75 -2.98 -35.91
CA ARG A 154 9.45 -3.19 -36.60
C ARG A 154 9.25 -4.63 -37.10
N CYS A 155 10.32 -5.38 -37.31
CA CYS A 155 10.23 -6.75 -37.80
C CYS A 155 9.52 -7.66 -36.79
N ARG A 156 8.41 -8.27 -37.21
CA ARG A 156 7.58 -9.18 -36.40
C ARG A 156 8.35 -10.40 -35.88
N TYR A 157 9.31 -10.90 -36.66
CA TYR A 157 10.08 -12.09 -36.30
C TYR A 157 11.19 -11.82 -35.26
N LEU A 158 11.58 -10.55 -35.10
CA LEU A 158 12.53 -10.10 -34.07
C LEU A 158 11.83 -9.66 -32.79
N GLN A 159 10.49 -9.56 -32.80
CA GLN A 159 9.74 -9.19 -31.61
C GLN A 159 9.88 -10.27 -30.53
N PRO A 160 9.86 -9.84 -29.26
CA PRO A 160 9.91 -10.76 -28.14
C PRO A 160 8.75 -11.75 -28.19
N ARG A 161 9.03 -12.99 -27.82
CA ARG A 161 8.00 -14.03 -27.73
C ARG A 161 7.16 -13.82 -26.49
N TRP A 162 5.90 -14.24 -26.54
CA TRP A 162 5.00 -14.22 -25.38
C TRP A 162 5.54 -15.01 -24.18
N ILE A 163 6.33 -16.04 -24.42
CA ILE A 163 6.95 -16.84 -23.34
C ILE A 163 8.02 -16.06 -22.56
N ASP A 164 8.66 -15.07 -23.19
CA ASP A 164 9.67 -14.23 -22.56
C ASP A 164 9.06 -12.98 -21.91
N PHE A 165 7.75 -12.78 -22.04
CA PHE A 165 7.06 -11.60 -21.51
C PHE A 165 7.15 -11.50 -19.98
N PRO A 166 6.94 -12.59 -19.20
CA PRO A 166 7.03 -12.52 -17.74
C PRO A 166 8.38 -12.02 -17.23
N GLY A 167 9.48 -12.37 -17.91
CA GLY A 167 10.84 -11.92 -17.55
C GLY A 167 11.11 -10.44 -17.83
N ARG A 168 10.20 -9.74 -18.52
CA ARG A 168 10.31 -8.30 -18.86
C ARG A 168 9.38 -7.44 -18.02
N VAL A 169 8.50 -8.04 -17.21
CA VAL A 169 7.64 -7.31 -16.30
C VAL A 169 8.49 -6.71 -15.20
N LEU A 170 8.35 -5.41 -14.99
CA LEU A 170 9.11 -4.63 -14.03
C LEU A 170 8.31 -4.38 -12.75
N ASP A 171 7.03 -4.05 -12.91
CA ASP A 171 6.13 -3.78 -11.79
C ASP A 171 4.68 -4.19 -12.09
N VAL A 172 3.95 -4.48 -11.01
CA VAL A 172 2.53 -4.80 -10.99
C VAL A 172 1.80 -3.77 -10.13
N GLY A 173 0.92 -3.03 -10.79
CA GLY A 173 0.01 -2.08 -10.18
C GLY A 173 -1.30 -2.75 -9.79
N PHE A 174 -1.66 -2.71 -8.51
CA PHE A 174 -2.92 -3.27 -8.02
C PHE A 174 -3.42 -2.47 -6.81
N VAL A 175 -4.70 -2.11 -6.82
CA VAL A 175 -5.38 -1.35 -5.74
C VAL A 175 -4.63 -0.04 -5.41
N GLY A 176 -4.35 0.76 -6.44
CA GLY A 176 -3.78 2.10 -6.31
C GLY A 176 -2.29 2.17 -5.98
N ARG A 177 -1.60 1.02 -5.87
CA ARG A 177 -0.18 0.95 -5.49
C ARG A 177 0.63 0.14 -6.50
N TRP A 178 1.92 0.44 -6.57
CA TRP A 178 2.92 -0.27 -7.36
C TRP A 178 3.73 -1.18 -6.45
N TRP A 179 3.41 -2.48 -6.47
CA TRP A 179 3.82 -3.41 -5.42
C TRP A 179 5.31 -3.69 -5.42
N ILE A 180 5.94 -3.81 -6.58
CA ILE A 180 7.36 -4.15 -6.66
C ILE A 180 8.19 -2.92 -6.31
N LEU A 181 7.87 -1.74 -6.87
CA LEU A 181 8.54 -0.50 -6.54
C LEU A 181 8.46 -0.20 -5.04
N GLU A 182 7.28 -0.30 -4.45
CA GLU A 182 7.08 -0.06 -3.02
C GLU A 182 7.83 -1.05 -2.14
N ASN A 183 7.76 -2.35 -2.45
CA ASN A 183 8.49 -3.36 -1.69
C ASN A 183 10.01 -3.18 -1.80
N ARG A 184 10.51 -2.71 -2.95
CA ARG A 184 11.93 -2.37 -3.11
C ARG A 184 12.32 -1.10 -2.35
N MET A 185 11.38 -0.19 -2.13
CA MET A 185 11.61 1.06 -1.43
C MET A 185 11.40 1.00 0.09
N HIS A 186 10.76 -0.06 0.60
CA HIS A 186 10.46 -0.22 2.03
C HIS A 186 11.69 -0.06 2.93
N ASP A 187 12.78 -0.77 2.64
CA ASP A 187 14.04 -0.75 3.41
C ASP A 187 15.17 -0.10 2.59
N CYS A 188 14.88 1.04 1.96
CA CYS A 188 15.84 1.72 1.10
C CYS A 188 16.97 2.45 1.85
N ASP A 189 16.81 2.65 3.15
CA ASP A 189 17.74 3.30 4.09
C ASP A 189 18.61 2.33 4.90
N ILE A 190 18.48 1.03 4.64
CA ILE A 190 19.28 -0.03 5.27
C ILE A 190 20.28 -0.57 4.25
N ASN A 191 21.57 -0.50 4.58
CA ASN A 191 22.65 -1.10 3.79
C ASN A 191 23.21 -2.34 4.48
N ASP A 192 22.75 -3.52 4.06
CA ASP A 192 23.19 -4.80 4.63
C ASP A 192 24.70 -5.05 4.52
N ASP A 193 25.37 -4.44 3.54
CA ASP A 193 26.82 -4.56 3.34
C ASP A 193 27.62 -4.03 4.55
N GLU A 194 27.09 -3.02 5.25
CA GLU A 194 27.72 -2.46 6.45
C GLU A 194 27.80 -3.50 7.58
N PHE A 195 26.79 -4.36 7.69
CA PHE A 195 26.61 -5.27 8.82
C PHE A 195 27.23 -6.65 8.61
N LEU A 196 27.90 -6.90 7.48
CA LEU A 196 28.50 -8.22 7.16
C LEU A 196 29.59 -8.65 8.15
N HIS A 197 30.22 -7.70 8.84
CA HIS A 197 31.23 -7.99 9.86
C HIS A 197 30.63 -8.55 11.17
N LEU A 198 29.30 -8.45 11.35
CA LEU A 198 28.61 -8.94 12.54
C LEU A 198 28.24 -10.42 12.41
N PRO A 199 28.20 -11.17 13.53
CA PRO A 199 27.72 -12.55 13.54
C PRO A 199 26.24 -12.63 13.11
N ALA A 200 25.83 -13.80 12.59
CA ALA A 200 24.50 -14.01 12.01
C ALA A 200 23.32 -13.61 12.91
N HIS A 201 23.45 -13.83 14.23
CA HIS A 201 22.38 -13.52 15.19
C HIS A 201 22.17 -12.01 15.42
N LEU A 202 23.13 -11.15 15.05
CA LEU A 202 23.01 -9.69 15.16
C LEU A 202 22.58 -9.02 13.85
N ARG A 203 22.54 -9.76 12.74
CA ARG A 203 22.13 -9.25 11.43
C ARG A 203 20.62 -9.34 11.19
N VAL A 204 19.91 -10.11 12.01
CA VAL A 204 18.46 -10.29 11.89
C VAL A 204 17.76 -9.33 12.82
N VAL A 205 16.96 -8.43 12.26
CA VAL A 205 16.12 -7.49 13.03
C VAL A 205 14.69 -7.98 13.04
N GLY A 206 14.15 -8.26 14.23
CA GLY A 206 12.76 -8.63 14.44
C GLY A 206 11.86 -7.40 14.63
N PRO A 207 10.55 -7.46 14.31
CA PRO A 207 9.63 -6.32 14.49
C PRO A 207 9.58 -5.81 15.93
N HIS A 208 9.67 -6.71 16.92
CA HIS A 208 9.70 -6.34 18.34
C HIS A 208 10.92 -5.51 18.75
N GLN A 209 12.03 -5.56 17.99
CA GLN A 209 13.24 -4.78 18.26
C GLN A 209 13.12 -3.34 17.73
N LEU A 210 12.17 -3.08 16.82
CA LEU A 210 11.90 -1.75 16.27
C LEU A 210 11.03 -0.91 17.20
N HIS A 211 10.34 -1.53 18.16
CA HIS A 211 9.51 -0.83 19.14
C HIS A 211 10.32 -0.48 20.40
N SER A 212 10.36 0.80 20.76
CA SER A 212 11.19 1.31 21.87
C SER A 212 10.64 1.00 23.27
N GLU A 213 9.35 0.63 23.39
CA GLU A 213 8.65 0.50 24.68
C GLU A 213 9.36 -0.42 25.68
N ALA A 214 9.84 -1.58 25.23
CA ALA A 214 10.54 -2.52 26.10
C ALA A 214 11.90 -1.97 26.55
N ASN A 215 12.62 -1.30 25.65
CA ASN A 215 13.94 -0.71 25.94
C ASN A 215 13.82 0.46 26.92
N GLU A 216 12.81 1.31 26.74
CA GLU A 216 12.51 2.42 27.65
C GLU A 216 12.14 1.90 29.04
N ARG A 217 11.29 0.86 29.11
CA ARG A 217 10.95 0.23 30.39
C ARG A 217 12.19 -0.31 31.09
N LEU A 218 13.03 -1.08 30.39
CA LEU A 218 14.27 -1.64 30.96
C LEU A 218 15.26 -0.54 31.37
N PHE A 219 15.30 0.58 30.64
CA PHE A 219 16.11 1.74 30.99
C PHE A 219 15.66 2.35 32.33
N GLU A 220 14.35 2.52 32.53
CA GLU A 220 13.79 3.02 33.80
C GLU A 220 14.08 2.08 34.98
N GLU A 221 14.11 0.76 34.75
CA GLU A 221 14.43 -0.22 35.79
C GLU A 221 15.84 -0.04 36.38
N LYS A 222 16.76 0.53 35.62
CA LYS A 222 18.12 0.86 36.08
C LYS A 222 18.12 1.85 37.25
N TYR A 223 17.13 2.73 37.34
CA TYR A 223 17.03 3.75 38.40
C TYR A 223 16.30 3.25 39.65
N LYS A 224 15.82 1.99 39.65
CA LYS A 224 15.20 1.41 40.84
C LYS A 224 16.27 1.27 41.94
N PRO A 225 15.98 1.73 43.18
CA PRO A 225 16.93 1.62 44.27
C PRO A 225 17.21 0.15 44.56
N VAL A 226 18.49 -0.16 44.83
CA VAL A 226 18.89 -1.48 45.29
C VAL A 226 18.37 -1.67 46.71
N VAL A 227 17.50 -2.66 46.89
CA VAL A 227 17.02 -3.05 48.23
C VAL A 227 18.03 -4.01 48.83
N LEU A 228 18.71 -3.57 49.89
CA LEU A 228 19.60 -4.43 50.67
C LEU A 228 18.78 -5.35 51.56
N THR A 229 19.21 -6.60 51.67
CA THR A 229 18.66 -7.55 52.66
C THR A 229 19.18 -7.21 54.05
N ASP A 230 18.42 -7.52 55.10
CA ASP A 230 18.80 -7.23 56.49
C ASP A 230 20.18 -7.81 56.83
N ASP A 231 20.48 -9.03 56.37
CA ASP A 231 21.79 -9.66 56.55
C ASP A 231 22.96 -8.84 55.94
N GLN A 232 22.72 -8.18 54.80
CA GLN A 232 23.73 -7.33 54.14
C GLN A 232 23.91 -6.00 54.87
N VAL A 233 22.82 -5.47 55.43
CA VAL A 233 22.87 -4.27 56.27
C VAL A 233 23.61 -4.58 57.56
N ASP A 234 23.31 -5.69 58.21
CA ASP A 234 23.96 -6.15 59.44
C ASP A 234 25.45 -6.42 59.21
N GLN A 235 25.80 -7.05 58.10
CA GLN A 235 27.20 -7.27 57.72
C GLN A 235 27.93 -5.93 57.52
N ALA A 236 27.33 -4.97 56.82
CA ALA A 236 27.93 -3.66 56.60
C ALA A 236 28.10 -2.88 57.93
N LEU A 237 27.10 -2.92 58.82
CA LEU A 237 27.16 -2.31 60.14
C LEU A 237 28.23 -2.94 61.02
N TRP A 238 28.39 -4.27 60.96
CA TRP A 238 29.44 -4.98 61.69
C TRP A 238 30.83 -4.58 61.18
N GLU A 239 31.02 -4.51 59.86
CA GLU A 239 32.27 -4.06 59.25
C GLU A 239 32.61 -2.62 59.65
N GLU A 240 31.64 -1.71 59.68
CA GLU A 240 31.83 -0.36 60.18
C GLU A 240 32.23 -0.34 61.66
N GLN A 241 31.57 -1.15 62.51
CA GLN A 241 31.91 -1.25 63.93
C GLN A 241 33.34 -1.74 64.14
N VAL A 242 33.78 -2.74 63.39
CA VAL A 242 35.15 -3.26 63.43
C VAL A 242 36.15 -2.17 63.03
N LEU A 243 35.91 -1.46 61.94
CA LEU A 243 36.76 -0.37 61.49
C LEU A 243 36.86 0.78 62.51
N GLN A 244 35.76 1.11 63.19
CA GLN A 244 35.78 2.13 64.25
C GLN A 244 36.58 1.67 65.45
N LYS A 245 36.48 0.38 65.81
CA LYS A 245 37.28 -0.20 66.90
C LYS A 245 38.77 -0.16 66.56
N GLU A 246 39.16 -0.58 65.36
CA GLU A 246 40.55 -0.51 64.90
C GLU A 246 41.11 0.92 64.92
N LYS A 247 40.31 1.91 64.49
CA LYS A 247 40.70 3.33 64.57
C LYS A 247 40.92 3.77 66.01
N LYS A 248 40.03 3.39 66.92
CA LYS A 248 40.14 3.75 68.35
C LYS A 248 41.37 3.10 68.99
N ASP A 249 41.63 1.84 68.68
CA ASP A 249 42.79 1.11 69.19
C ASP A 249 44.10 1.74 68.68
N ARG A 250 44.16 2.15 67.41
CA ARG A 250 45.30 2.92 66.86
C ARG A 250 45.49 4.27 67.54
N LEU A 251 44.41 5.00 67.83
CA LEU A 251 44.49 6.27 68.55
C LEU A 251 45.00 6.08 69.98
N ALA A 252 44.48 5.08 70.70
CA ALA A 252 44.93 4.75 72.05
C ALA A 252 46.40 4.33 72.09
N LEU A 253 46.88 3.58 71.10
CA LEU A 253 48.30 3.26 70.95
C LEU A 253 49.14 4.51 70.71
N SER A 254 48.69 5.44 69.85
CA SER A 254 49.40 6.70 69.61
C SER A 254 49.43 7.61 70.85
N GLU A 255 48.37 7.62 71.66
CA GLU A 255 48.29 8.39 72.90
C GLU A 255 49.17 7.77 73.99
N ALA A 256 49.17 6.44 74.12
CA ALA A 256 50.08 5.72 75.02
C ALA A 256 51.55 5.93 74.64
N ASP A 257 51.90 5.88 73.35
CA ASP A 257 53.25 6.19 72.87
C ASP A 257 53.65 7.64 73.21
N SER A 258 52.72 8.59 73.12
CA SER A 258 52.97 10.00 73.49
C SER A 258 53.18 10.19 75.01
N LEU A 259 52.45 9.44 75.85
CA LEU A 259 52.59 9.48 77.31
C LEU A 259 53.91 8.84 77.76
N VAL A 260 54.30 7.70 77.17
CA VAL A 260 55.59 7.06 77.43
C VAL A 260 56.76 7.97 77.02
N GLN A 261 56.67 8.66 75.88
CA GLN A 261 57.68 9.66 75.49
C GLN A 261 57.76 10.85 76.47
N SER A 262 56.65 11.22 77.10
CA SER A 262 56.62 12.29 78.11
C SER A 262 57.20 11.88 79.48
N GLU A 263 57.05 10.61 79.88
CA GLU A 263 57.65 10.07 81.12
C GLU A 263 59.16 9.84 81.00
N VAL A 264 59.66 9.45 79.82
CA VAL A 264 61.10 9.28 79.55
C VAL A 264 61.85 10.63 79.47
N SER A 265 61.13 11.75 79.35
CA SER A 265 61.71 13.10 79.21
C SER A 265 61.72 13.93 80.51
N ARG A 266 61.41 13.33 81.67
CA ARG A 266 61.54 13.91 83.02
C ARG A 266 62.69 13.29 83.80
#